data_AF-A0A7S0R8N8-F1
#
_entry.id   AF-A0A7S0R8N8-F1
#
_cell.length_a   1.000
_cell.length_b   1.000
_cell.length_c   1.000
_cell.angle_alpha   90.00
_cell.angle_beta   90.00
_cell.angle_gamma   90.00
#
_symmetry.space_group_name_H-M   'P 1'
#
loop_
_entity.id
_entity.type
_entity.pdbx_description
1 polymer ?
#
loop_
_entity_poly.entity_id
_entity_poly.type
_entity_poly.pdbx_seq_one_letter_code
_entity_poly.pdbx_strand_id
1 'polypeptide(L)'
;TGEVCLRFHKTDVVKVRPNGDVVLNSNSYYTRTTQLSMNDALQFIGFEVKEQGDVSKGHWLVQGPDRVSVKYVDNAVVIHGTQASHKDRGRLVIEGMKELLKQNQIDDGGPHYAQHRGQAPSGPAYRPQQQQHQGQQSMQQQQQHL
;
A
#
# COMPACT_ATOMS: atom_id res chain seq x y z
N THR A 1 19.41 12.42 -7.97
CA THR A 1 19.62 10.96 -8.03
C THR A 1 19.03 10.45 -9.33
N GLY A 2 19.62 9.40 -9.92
CA GLY A 2 19.05 8.76 -11.12
C GLY A 2 17.82 7.90 -10.79
N GLU A 3 17.35 7.15 -11.78
CA GLU A 3 16.31 6.14 -11.59
C GLU A 3 16.81 4.99 -10.69
N VAL A 4 15.95 4.53 -9.78
CA VAL A 4 16.24 3.42 -8.86
C VAL A 4 15.35 2.25 -9.24
N CYS A 5 15.95 1.08 -9.47
CA CYS A 5 15.22 -0.13 -9.83
C CYS A 5 15.53 -1.25 -8.84
N LEU A 6 14.48 -1.91 -8.35
CA LEU A 6 14.59 -3.25 -7.78
C LEU A 6 14.33 -4.26 -8.90
N ARG A 7 15.33 -5.10 -9.17
CA ARG A 7 15.24 -6.16 -10.18
C ARG A 7 15.07 -7.50 -9.51
N PHE A 8 14.03 -8.22 -9.90
CA PHE A 8 13.83 -9.62 -9.54
C PHE A 8 13.98 -10.47 -10.80
N HIS A 9 14.97 -11.37 -10.81
CA HIS A 9 15.47 -12.06 -11.99
C HIS A 9 15.81 -11.10 -13.15
N LYS A 10 14.94 -11.00 -14.16
CA LYS A 10 15.13 -10.18 -15.37
C LYS A 10 14.10 -9.04 -15.48
N THR A 11 13.30 -8.84 -14.43
CA THR A 11 12.21 -7.86 -14.42
C THR A 11 12.50 -6.77 -13.40
N ASP A 12 12.42 -5.51 -13.83
CA ASP A 12 12.46 -4.35 -12.93
C ASP A 12 11.11 -4.21 -12.23
N VAL A 13 10.93 -4.95 -11.13
CA VAL A 13 9.63 -5.09 -10.46
C VAL A 13 9.15 -3.81 -9.79
N VAL A 14 10.09 -2.98 -9.34
CA VAL A 14 9.83 -1.63 -8.83
C VAL A 14 10.83 -0.67 -9.45
N LYS A 15 10.33 0.45 -9.95
CA LYS A 15 11.15 1.52 -10.52
C LYS A 15 10.70 2.86 -9.95
N VAL A 16 11.60 3.53 -9.24
CA VAL A 16 11.39 4.86 -8.68
C VAL A 16 12.12 5.89 -9.53
N ARG A 17 11.35 6.78 -10.16
CA ARG A 17 11.86 7.86 -11.00
C ARG A 17 12.35 9.03 -10.14
N PRO A 18 13.24 9.91 -10.66
CA PRO A 18 13.74 11.07 -9.92
C PRO A 18 12.67 12.07 -9.45
N ASN A 19 11.50 12.08 -10.09
CA ASN A 19 10.36 12.90 -9.68
C ASN A 19 9.54 12.28 -8.53
N GLY A 20 9.87 11.05 -8.11
CA GLY A 20 9.17 10.33 -7.05
C GLY A 20 8.03 9.43 -7.55
N ASP A 21 7.79 9.35 -8.86
CA ASP A 21 6.86 8.37 -9.43
C ASP A 21 7.39 6.96 -9.25
N VAL A 22 6.47 6.02 -8.99
CA VAL A 22 6.77 4.60 -8.88
C VAL A 22 6.02 3.83 -9.96
N VAL A 23 6.79 3.11 -10.76
CA VAL A 23 6.29 2.14 -11.74
C VAL A 23 6.44 0.75 -11.15
N LEU A 24 5.37 -0.05 -11.21
CA LEU A 24 5.40 -1.47 -10.84
C LEU A 24 5.25 -2.34 -12.08
N ASN A 25 6.01 -3.44 -12.12
CA ASN A 25 6.01 -4.35 -13.27
C ASN A 25 6.20 -5.80 -12.82
N SER A 26 5.14 -6.59 -12.94
CA SER A 26 5.17 -8.03 -12.72
C SER A 26 5.63 -8.79 -13.96
N ASN A 27 5.61 -8.16 -15.15
CA ASN A 27 5.79 -8.82 -16.44
C ASN A 27 4.85 -10.03 -16.59
N SER A 28 3.59 -9.86 -16.16
CA SER A 28 2.55 -10.89 -16.06
C SER A 28 2.82 -12.07 -15.10
N TYR A 29 3.88 -12.02 -14.29
CA TYR A 29 4.12 -12.99 -13.23
C TYR A 29 3.36 -12.61 -11.95
N TYR A 30 2.06 -12.90 -11.91
CA TYR A 30 1.20 -12.67 -10.73
C TYR A 30 1.38 -13.77 -9.67
N THR A 31 2.60 -13.86 -9.14
CA THR A 31 2.96 -14.80 -8.08
C THR A 31 3.14 -14.10 -6.76
N ARG A 32 2.91 -14.82 -5.67
CA ARG A 32 3.18 -14.32 -4.31
C ARG A 32 4.61 -13.86 -4.14
N THR A 33 5.58 -14.55 -4.73
CA THR A 33 7.00 -14.15 -4.69
C THR A 33 7.22 -12.79 -5.35
N THR A 34 6.64 -12.56 -6.53
CA THR A 34 6.75 -11.27 -7.23
C THR A 34 6.14 -10.14 -6.40
N GLN A 35 4.97 -10.40 -5.79
CA GLN A 35 4.36 -9.44 -4.87
C GLN A 35 5.26 -9.14 -3.67
N LEU A 36 5.79 -10.16 -2.99
CA LEU A 36 6.67 -9.98 -1.84
C LEU A 36 7.91 -9.16 -2.22
N SER A 37 8.53 -9.46 -3.37
CA SER A 37 9.66 -8.67 -3.89
C SER A 37 9.30 -7.20 -4.15
N MET A 38 8.08 -6.90 -4.63
CA MET A 38 7.64 -5.51 -4.73
C MET A 38 7.52 -4.85 -3.34
N ASN A 39 6.96 -5.57 -2.37
CA ASN A 39 6.75 -5.08 -1.02
C ASN A 39 8.04 -4.83 -0.25
N ASP A 40 9.10 -5.61 -0.52
CA ASP A 40 10.43 -5.38 0.06
C ASP A 40 10.92 -3.94 -0.20
N ALA A 41 10.65 -3.38 -1.37
CA ALA A 41 10.97 -1.99 -1.68
C ALA A 41 9.89 -0.99 -1.22
N LEU A 42 8.61 -1.30 -1.45
CA LEU A 42 7.52 -0.34 -1.23
C LEU A 42 7.31 0.02 0.24
N GLN A 43 7.63 -0.89 1.17
CA GLN A 43 7.48 -0.63 2.61
C GLN A 43 8.26 0.61 3.06
N PHE A 44 9.42 0.88 2.46
CA PHE A 44 10.27 2.04 2.81
C PHE A 44 9.68 3.38 2.41
N ILE A 45 8.63 3.37 1.59
CA ILE A 45 7.92 4.57 1.16
C ILE A 45 6.45 4.56 1.59
N GLY A 46 6.08 3.63 2.49
CA GLY A 46 4.75 3.54 3.09
C GLY A 46 3.67 2.93 2.21
N PHE A 47 4.05 2.14 1.19
CA PHE A 47 3.10 1.45 0.32
C PHE A 47 3.28 -0.06 0.41
N GLU A 48 2.22 -0.80 0.05
CA GLU A 48 2.23 -2.25 -0.07
C GLU A 48 1.29 -2.70 -1.19
N VAL A 49 1.67 -3.74 -1.91
CA VAL A 49 0.81 -4.47 -2.85
C VAL A 49 0.08 -5.56 -2.07
N LYS A 50 -1.25 -5.59 -2.19
CA LYS A 50 -2.14 -6.60 -1.62
C LYS A 50 -2.85 -7.40 -2.70
N GLU A 51 -3.09 -8.67 -2.39
CA GLU A 51 -3.93 -9.52 -3.22
C GLU A 51 -5.40 -9.14 -2.99
N GLN A 52 -6.16 -9.01 -4.07
CA GLN A 52 -7.61 -8.82 -4.02
C GLN A 52 -8.30 -9.92 -4.81
N GLY A 53 -8.83 -10.92 -4.11
CA GLY A 53 -9.47 -12.06 -4.76
C GLY A 53 -8.45 -13.03 -5.35
N ASP A 54 -8.62 -13.41 -6.62
CA ASP A 54 -7.78 -14.41 -7.27
C ASP A 54 -6.42 -13.83 -7.71
N VAL A 55 -5.37 -14.25 -7.01
CA VAL A 55 -3.97 -13.82 -7.22
C VAL A 55 -3.51 -14.07 -8.66
N SER A 56 -3.92 -15.19 -9.25
CA SER A 56 -3.48 -15.61 -10.59
C SER A 56 -3.97 -14.68 -11.70
N LYS A 57 -4.97 -13.84 -11.40
CA LYS A 57 -5.56 -12.88 -12.35
C LYS A 57 -4.94 -11.49 -12.27
N GLY A 58 -3.91 -11.29 -11.43
CA GLY A 58 -3.27 -9.99 -11.27
C GLY A 58 -4.18 -8.93 -10.64
N HIS A 59 -5.20 -9.37 -9.90
CA HIS A 59 -6.10 -8.48 -9.17
C HIS A 59 -5.40 -8.03 -7.89
N TRP A 60 -4.44 -7.14 -8.04
CA TRP A 60 -3.72 -6.55 -6.93
C TRP A 60 -4.18 -5.11 -6.68
N LEU A 61 -4.08 -4.70 -5.42
CA LEU A 61 -4.27 -3.32 -4.99
C LEU A 61 -2.97 -2.80 -4.42
N VAL A 62 -2.61 -1.58 -4.77
CA VAL A 62 -1.53 -0.87 -4.09
C VAL A 62 -2.16 -0.02 -3.00
N GLN A 63 -1.92 -0.38 -1.75
CA GLN A 63 -2.38 0.34 -0.59
C GLN A 63 -1.27 1.28 -0.12
N GLY A 64 -1.61 2.55 0.03
CA GLY A 64 -0.73 3.59 0.54
C GLY A 64 -1.10 4.07 1.94
N PRO A 65 -0.45 5.15 2.40
CA PRO A 65 -0.81 5.86 3.62
C PRO A 65 -2.28 6.32 3.58
N ASP A 66 -2.87 6.50 4.76
CA ASP A 66 -4.24 7.02 4.92
C ASP A 66 -5.34 6.20 4.23
N ARG A 67 -5.10 4.89 4.04
CA ARG A 67 -6.03 3.94 3.40
C ARG A 67 -6.36 4.27 1.94
N VAL A 68 -5.52 5.07 1.27
CA VAL A 68 -5.62 5.26 -0.17
C VAL A 68 -5.28 3.94 -0.85
N SER A 69 -6.19 3.44 -1.67
CA SER A 69 -5.99 2.23 -2.45
C SER A 69 -6.14 2.55 -3.92
N VAL A 70 -5.15 2.14 -4.71
CA VAL A 70 -5.19 2.26 -6.17
C VAL A 70 -5.07 0.89 -6.80
N LYS A 71 -5.69 0.72 -7.96
CA LYS A 71 -5.59 -0.53 -8.72
C LYS A 71 -4.13 -0.72 -9.18
N TYR A 72 -3.59 -1.91 -8.98
CA TYR A 72 -2.34 -2.29 -9.61
C TYR A 72 -2.52 -2.34 -11.14
N VAL A 73 -1.59 -1.72 -11.87
CA VAL A 73 -1.54 -1.78 -13.32
C VAL A 73 -0.10 -2.11 -13.72
N ASP A 74 0.05 -3.17 -14.51
CA ASP A 74 1.35 -3.66 -14.94
C ASP A 74 2.06 -2.64 -15.84
N ASN A 75 3.34 -2.39 -15.56
CA ASN A 75 4.20 -1.46 -16.27
C ASN A 75 3.67 -0.01 -16.32
N ALA A 76 2.89 0.41 -15.32
CA ALA A 76 2.33 1.75 -15.21
C ALA A 76 2.80 2.47 -13.94
N VAL A 77 2.73 3.81 -13.99
CA VAL A 77 2.88 4.62 -12.78
C VAL A 77 1.64 4.39 -11.91
N VAL A 78 1.84 3.82 -10.73
CA VAL A 78 0.77 3.53 -9.77
C VAL A 78 0.85 4.41 -8.53
N ILE A 79 2.04 4.95 -8.22
CA ILE A 79 2.22 5.90 -7.11
C ILE A 79 2.85 7.16 -7.70
N HIS A 80 2.14 8.29 -7.57
CA HIS A 80 2.57 9.56 -8.15
C HIS A 80 3.47 10.38 -7.21
N GLY A 81 4.48 11.03 -7.77
CA GLY A 81 5.35 11.99 -7.11
C GLY A 81 4.71 13.38 -7.01
N THR A 82 3.63 13.52 -6.23
CA THR A 82 2.86 14.78 -6.12
C THR A 82 3.46 15.85 -5.20
N GLN A 83 4.35 15.48 -4.27
CA GLN A 83 4.96 16.39 -3.30
C GLN A 83 6.47 16.46 -3.47
N ALA A 84 7.09 17.58 -3.07
CA ALA A 84 8.55 17.76 -3.19
C ALA A 84 9.33 16.68 -2.43
N SER A 85 8.85 16.24 -1.27
CA SER A 85 9.42 15.15 -0.46
C SER A 85 9.41 13.79 -1.18
N HIS A 86 8.53 13.58 -2.16
CA HIS A 86 8.46 12.31 -2.87
C HIS A 86 9.70 12.06 -3.74
N LYS A 87 10.47 13.10 -4.09
CA LYS A 87 11.73 12.97 -4.82
C LYS A 87 12.78 12.16 -4.04
N ASP A 88 12.65 12.08 -2.71
CA ASP A 88 13.55 11.31 -1.85
C ASP A 88 13.22 9.81 -1.80
N ARG A 89 12.09 9.36 -2.35
CA ARG A 89 11.67 7.95 -2.34
C ARG A 89 12.75 7.00 -2.87
N GLY A 90 13.45 7.38 -3.94
CA GLY A 90 14.53 6.56 -4.50
C GLY A 90 15.67 6.36 -3.50
N ARG A 91 16.01 7.39 -2.73
CA ARG A 91 17.02 7.31 -1.66
C ARG A 91 16.55 6.41 -0.53
N LEU A 92 15.30 6.58 -0.08
CA LEU A 92 14.70 5.76 0.99
C LEU A 92 14.71 4.27 0.65
N VAL A 93 14.34 3.93 -0.60
CA VAL A 93 14.37 2.53 -1.07
C VAL A 93 15.81 1.99 -1.09
N ILE A 94 16.78 2.74 -1.61
CA ILE A 94 18.19 2.28 -1.63
C ILE A 94 18.71 2.04 -0.22
N GLU A 95 18.49 2.98 0.69
CA GLU A 95 18.98 2.89 2.07
C GLU A 95 18.32 1.72 2.81
N GLY A 96 17.00 1.56 2.69
CA GLY A 96 16.27 0.44 3.28
C GLY A 96 16.71 -0.92 2.75
N MET A 97 16.86 -1.06 1.43
CA MET A 97 17.32 -2.31 0.81
C MET A 97 18.75 -2.67 1.22
N LYS A 98 19.64 -1.69 1.34
CA LYS A 98 21.01 -1.92 1.84
C LYS A 98 20.99 -2.48 3.26
N GLU A 99 20.08 -2.00 4.10
CA GLU A 99 19.96 -2.47 5.48
C GLU A 99 19.41 -3.90 5.56
N LEU A 100 18.38 -4.23 4.77
CA LEU A 100 17.88 -5.61 4.67
C LEU A 100 18.97 -6.60 4.23
N LEU A 101 19.77 -6.21 3.24
CA LEU A 101 20.86 -7.06 2.75
C LEU A 101 21.97 -7.26 3.78
N LYS A 102 22.23 -6.28 4.66
CA LYS A 102 23.20 -6.45 5.75
C LYS A 102 22.67 -7.41 6.81
N GLN A 103 21.40 -7.29 7.19
CA GLN A 103 20.77 -8.16 8.17
C GLN A 103 20.78 -9.62 7.71
N ASN A 104 20.51 -9.86 6.42
CA ASN A 104 20.56 -11.19 5.83
C ASN A 104 21.98 -11.74 5.58
N GLN A 105 23.02 -10.90 5.66
CA GLN A 105 24.42 -11.32 5.55
C GLN A 105 25.06 -11.64 6.91
N ILE A 106 24.42 -11.28 8.02
CA ILE A 106 24.87 -11.61 9.38
C ILE A 106 24.25 -12.93 9.88
N ASP A 107 23.31 -13.51 9.12
CA ASP A 107 22.63 -14.76 9.48
C ASP A 107 23.39 -15.99 8.92
N ASP A 108 24.29 -16.53 9.75
CA ASP A 108 25.00 -17.81 9.57
C ASP A 108 24.09 -19.04 9.79
N GLY A 109 22.75 -18.92 9.70
CA GLY A 109 21.89 -20.08 9.49
C GLY A 109 20.48 -19.98 10.08
N GLY A 110 19.50 -19.72 9.21
CA GLY A 110 18.12 -20.18 9.43
C GLY A 110 17.06 -19.27 8.80
N PRO A 111 15.95 -19.82 8.28
CA PRO A 111 14.93 -19.00 7.64
C PRO A 111 14.02 -18.32 8.67
N HIS A 112 14.21 -17.01 8.87
CA HIS A 112 13.29 -16.14 9.61
C HIS A 112 12.18 -15.60 8.69
N TYR A 113 11.29 -16.48 8.22
CA TYR A 113 10.00 -16.07 7.66
C TYR A 113 8.85 -16.40 8.62
N ALA A 114 8.83 -15.74 9.78
CA ALA A 114 7.63 -15.62 10.61
C ALA A 114 7.78 -14.51 11.66
N GLN A 115 6.69 -13.76 11.87
CA GLN A 115 6.41 -12.86 13.01
C GLN A 115 6.71 -11.36 12.87
N HIS A 116 6.06 -10.69 11.91
CA HIS A 116 5.44 -9.38 12.21
C HIS A 116 3.99 -9.37 11.73
N ARG A 117 3.16 -10.18 12.39
CA ARG A 117 1.70 -10.09 12.34
C ARG A 117 1.26 -9.41 13.63
N GLY A 118 0.69 -8.21 13.52
CA GLY A 118 -0.09 -7.58 14.59
C GLY A 118 0.63 -6.48 15.37
N GLN A 119 0.57 -5.25 14.86
CA GLN A 119 0.23 -4.07 15.66
C GLN A 119 -0.13 -2.93 14.70
N ALA A 120 -1.43 -2.67 14.57
CA ALA A 120 -1.89 -1.39 14.06
C ALA A 120 -1.48 -0.31 15.07
N PRO A 121 -1.07 0.90 14.64
CA PRO A 121 -0.85 2.00 15.55
C PRO A 121 -2.15 2.29 16.31
N SER A 122 -2.07 2.27 17.63
CA SER A 122 -3.13 2.61 18.58
C SER A 122 -3.47 4.10 18.47
N GLY A 123 -4.34 4.43 17.51
CA GLY A 123 -5.06 5.70 17.49
C GLY A 123 -6.21 5.70 18.51
N PRO A 124 -6.60 6.87 19.05
CA PRO A 124 -7.65 6.97 20.05
C PRO A 124 -8.98 6.42 19.52
N ALA A 125 -9.66 5.64 20.36
CA ALA A 125 -10.93 5.00 20.08
C ALA A 125 -12.02 6.03 19.75
N TYR A 126 -12.48 6.06 18.50
CA TYR A 126 -13.70 6.77 18.13
C TYR A 126 -14.90 6.03 18.72
N ARG A 127 -15.48 6.63 19.77
CA ARG A 127 -16.75 6.23 20.37
C ARG A 127 -17.89 6.72 19.48
N PRO A 128 -18.71 5.85 18.87
CA PRO A 128 -19.89 6.31 18.14
C PRO A 128 -20.91 6.88 19.15
N GLN A 129 -21.20 8.17 19.03
CA GLN A 129 -22.35 8.79 19.70
C GLN A 129 -23.62 8.19 19.11
N GLN A 130 -24.39 7.49 19.95
CA GLN A 130 -25.77 7.13 19.66
C GLN A 130 -26.58 8.41 19.46
N GLN A 131 -27.09 8.63 18.25
CA GLN A 131 -28.00 9.70 17.94
C GLN A 131 -29.36 9.36 18.56
N GLN A 132 -29.69 10.08 19.63
CA GLN A 132 -30.99 10.02 20.28
C GLN A 132 -32.07 10.47 19.30
N HIS A 133 -32.96 9.56 18.92
CA HIS A 133 -34.26 9.90 18.33
C HIS A 133 -35.21 10.27 19.46
N GLN A 134 -35.46 11.56 19.64
CA GLN A 134 -36.65 12.05 20.34
C GLN A 134 -37.05 13.41 19.78
N GLY A 135 -38.28 13.48 19.27
CA GLY A 135 -39.09 14.68 19.43
C GLY A 135 -39.71 15.27 18.17
N GLN A 136 -41.02 15.04 18.06
CA GLN A 136 -42.05 16.02 17.70
C GLN A 136 -42.17 16.45 16.23
N GLN A 137 -43.26 15.99 15.59
CA GLN A 137 -44.22 16.93 14.99
C GLN A 137 -45.62 16.32 15.02
N SER A 138 -46.41 16.84 15.95
CA SER A 138 -47.86 16.77 16.00
C SER A 138 -48.48 17.73 14.97
N MET A 139 -49.75 17.48 14.67
CA MET A 139 -50.72 18.34 13.98
C MET A 139 -50.77 18.28 12.44
N GLN A 140 -51.69 17.46 11.94
CA GLN A 140 -52.72 17.90 10.99
C GLN A 140 -53.86 16.87 10.95
N GLN A 141 -54.73 16.93 11.97
CA GLN A 141 -56.16 16.78 11.69
C GLN A 141 -56.62 18.11 11.13
N GLN A 142 -57.31 18.09 9.99
CA GLN A 142 -58.51 18.89 9.67
C GLN A 142 -58.63 19.11 8.17
N GLN A 143 -59.30 18.19 7.47
CA GLN A 143 -60.28 18.46 6.41
C GLN A 143 -60.80 17.14 5.84
N GLN A 144 -61.73 16.51 6.57
CA GLN A 144 -62.86 15.85 5.92
C GLN A 144 -63.98 16.88 5.95
N HIS A 145 -64.26 17.50 4.81
CA HIS A 145 -65.56 18.05 4.42
C HIS A 145 -65.56 18.07 2.89
N LEU A 146 -66.30 17.11 2.32
CA LEU A 146 -66.91 17.00 0.99
C LEU A 146 -66.75 15.59 0.43
#